data_AF-A0AAF0FLI4-F1
#
_entry.id   AF-A0AAF0FLI4-F1
#
_cell.length_a   1.000
_cell.length_b   1.000
_cell.length_c   1.000
_cell.angle_alpha   90.00
_cell.angle_beta   90.00
_cell.angle_gamma   90.00
#
_symmetry.space_group_name_H-M   'P 1'
#
loop_
_entity.id
_entity.type
_entity.pdbx_description
1 polymer ?
#
loop_
_entity_poly.entity_id
_entity_poly.type
_entity_poly.pdbx_seq_one_letter_code
_entity_poly.pdbx_strand_id
1 'polypeptide(L)' 'MFVNVNSCNKHELKGNCKGYWRLHIPHNHVVIYAIEGTKPNRSATVLKIMTEKEYHNWIKSC' A
#
# COMPACT_ATOMS: atom_id res chain seq x y z
N MET A 1 -20.17 3.59 -4.58
CA MET A 1 -19.99 2.23 -4.04
C MET A 1 -19.06 2.35 -2.84
N PHE A 2 -19.61 2.35 -1.62
CA PHE A 2 -18.80 2.52 -0.41
C PHE A 2 -18.15 1.19 -0.06
N VAL A 3 -16.82 1.14 -0.16
CA VAL A 3 -16.03 -0.04 0.20
C VAL A 3 -16.11 -0.17 1.72
N ASN A 4 -16.69 -1.26 2.20
CA ASN A 4 -16.81 -1.55 3.62
C ASN A 4 -15.38 -1.54 4.22
N VAL A 5 -15.13 -0.67 5.20
CA VAL A 5 -13.77 -0.44 5.76
C VAL A 5 -13.16 -1.72 6.33
N ASN A 6 -14.00 -2.70 6.70
CA ASN A 6 -13.60 -4.03 7.19
C ASN A 6 -13.02 -4.96 6.11
N SER A 7 -13.02 -4.59 4.83
CA SER A 7 -12.39 -5.37 3.75
C SER A 7 -11.12 -4.71 3.19
N CYS A 8 -10.60 -3.67 3.84
CA CYS A 8 -9.32 -3.06 3.45
C CYS A 8 -8.19 -4.06 3.69
N ASN A 9 -7.82 -4.82 2.67
CA ASN A 9 -6.62 -5.63 2.65
C ASN A 9 -5.39 -4.72 2.56
N LYS A 10 -5.04 -4.15 3.72
CA LYS A 10 -3.82 -3.36 3.91
C LYS A 10 -2.87 -4.06 4.86
N HIS A 11 -1.60 -4.04 4.52
CA HIS A 11 -0.54 -4.56 5.40
C HIS A 11 0.78 -3.88 5.09
N GLU A 12 1.65 -3.85 6.10
CA GLU A 12 3.04 -3.45 5.93
C GLU A 12 3.81 -4.52 5.16
N LEU A 13 4.69 -4.07 4.26
CA LEU A 13 5.58 -4.94 3.52
C LEU A 13 6.74 -5.41 4.42
N LYS A 14 7.34 -6.56 4.06
CA LYS A 14 8.41 -7.20 4.83
C LYS A 14 9.75 -7.07 4.12
N GLY A 15 10.83 -7.41 4.82
CA GLY A 15 12.19 -7.41 4.27
C GLY A 15 12.69 -6.00 3.96
N ASN A 16 13.33 -5.82 2.81
CA ASN A 16 13.91 -4.55 2.36
C ASN A 16 12.86 -3.45 2.11
N CYS A 17 11.60 -3.82 1.98
CA CYS A 17 10.48 -2.89 1.76
C CYS A 17 9.79 -2.47 3.05
N LYS A 18 10.34 -2.81 4.22
CA LYS A 18 9.77 -2.45 5.52
C LYS A 18 9.56 -0.94 5.62
N GLY A 19 8.45 -0.51 6.21
CA GLY A 19 8.03 0.89 6.25
C GLY A 19 7.09 1.30 5.10
N TYR A 20 7.07 0.54 3.99
CA TYR A 20 6.05 0.69 2.97
C TYR A 20 4.83 -0.17 3.28
N TRP A 21 3.66 0.34 2.89
CA TRP A 21 2.38 -0.29 3.07
C TRP A 21 1.72 -0.55 1.73
N ARG A 22 1.04 -1.69 1.66
CA ARG A 22 0.19 -2.09 0.54
C ARG A 22 -1.26 -1.86 0.90
N LEU A 23 -2.05 -1.34 -0.03
CA LEU A 23 -3.51 -1.34 0.02
C LEU A 23 -4.06 -1.89 -1.30
N HIS A 24 -4.79 -2.99 -1.24
CA HIS A 24 -5.54 -3.48 -2.40
C HIS A 24 -6.77 -2.61 -2.65
N ILE A 25 -6.98 -2.23 -3.91
CA ILE A 25 -8.11 -1.41 -4.36
C ILE A 25 -8.85 -2.12 -5.51
N PRO A 26 -10.10 -1.72 -5.83
CA PRO A 26 -10.87 -2.34 -6.91
C PRO A 26 -10.12 -2.38 -8.26
N HIS A 27 -10.59 -3.26 -9.15
CA HIS A 27 -10.01 -3.47 -10.48
C HIS A 27 -8.58 -4.04 -10.46
N ASN A 28 -8.22 -4.85 -9.46
CA ASN A 28 -6.93 -5.57 -9.39
C ASN A 28 -5.71 -4.62 -9.35
N HIS A 29 -5.87 -3.50 -8.65
CA HIS A 29 -4.83 -2.51 -8.44
C HIS A 29 -4.38 -2.47 -6.98
N VAL A 30 -3.18 -1.96 -6.78
CA VAL A 30 -2.50 -1.86 -5.51
C VAL A 30 -1.94 -0.46 -5.36
N VAL A 31 -2.17 0.14 -4.20
CA VAL A 31 -1.55 1.39 -3.77
C VAL A 31 -0.41 1.05 -2.83
N ILE A 32 0.78 1.57 -3.14
CA ILE A 32 1.93 1.56 -2.24
C ILE A 32 2.07 2.93 -1.60
N TYR A 33 2.10 2.97 -0.28
CA TYR A 33 2.19 4.22 0.48
C TYR A 33 3.13 4.08 1.68
N ALA A 34 3.68 5.19 2.15
CA ALA A 34 4.41 5.27 3.42
C ALA A 34 3.59 6.08 4.43
N ILE A 35 3.73 5.75 5.71
CA ILE A 35 3.18 6.58 6.80
C ILE A 35 4.27 7.53 7.26
N GLU A 36 4.00 8.82 7.18
CA GLU A 36 4.95 9.87 7.56
C GLU A 36 4.43 10.68 8.74
N GLY A 37 5.36 11.29 9.48
CA GLY A 37 5.05 12.09 10.67
C GLY A 37 4.82 11.27 11.93
N THR A 38 4.50 11.98 13.02
CA THR A 38 4.21 11.40 14.33
C THR A 38 2.77 11.73 14.72
N LYS A 39 2.18 10.94 15.63
CA LYS A 39 0.85 11.27 16.14
C LYS A 39 0.89 12.65 16.84
N PRO A 40 -0.12 13.52 16.65
CA PRO A 40 -1.36 13.29 15.89
C PRO A 40 -1.25 13.57 14.38
N ASN A 41 -0.19 14.25 13.95
CA ASN A 41 0.02 14.77 12.59
C ASN A 41 0.65 13.73 11.66
N ARG A 42 0.01 12.57 11.51
CA ARG A 42 0.44 11.54 10.56
C ARG A 42 -0.27 11.69 9.22
N SER A 43 0.45 11.45 8.14
CA SER A 43 -0.08 11.40 6.78
C SER A 43 0.29 10.07 6.10
N ALA A 44 -0.43 9.75 5.02
CA ALA A 44 -0.07 8.66 4.13
C ALA A 44 0.39 9.26 2.80
N THR A 45 1.65 9.05 2.46
CA THR A 45 2.23 9.51 1.20
C THR A 45 2.13 8.39 0.18
N VAL A 46 1.31 8.59 -0.86
CA VAL A 46 1.15 7.62 -1.95
C VAL A 46 2.38 7.67 -2.84
N LEU A 47 3.07 6.54 -2.96
CA LEU A 47 4.29 6.41 -3.75
C LEU A 47 4.00 5.90 -5.15
N LYS A 48 3.14 4.88 -5.26
CA LYS A 48 2.80 4.22 -6.52
C LYS A 48 1.38 3.68 -6.49
N ILE A 49 0.75 3.68 -7.66
CA ILE A 49 -0.48 2.94 -7.94
C ILE A 49 -0.18 2.06 -9.15
N MET A 50 -0.39 0.76 -9.02
CA MET A 50 -0.02 -0.21 -10.05
C MET A 50 -0.97 -1.40 -10.04
N THR A 51 -0.99 -2.20 -11.10
CA THR A 51 -1.71 -3.47 -11.12
C THR A 51 -1.05 -4.48 -10.17
N GLU A 52 -1.80 -5.50 -9.72
CA GLU A 52 -1.24 -6.61 -8.94
C GLU A 52 -0.04 -7.28 -9.64
N LYS A 53 -0.10 -7.40 -10.98
CA LYS A 53 1.01 -7.97 -11.78
C LYS A 53 2.27 -7.13 -11.67
N GLU A 54 2.16 -5.82 -11.82
CA GLU A 54 3.30 -4.89 -11.69
C GLU A 54 3.83 -4.88 -10.26
N TYR A 55 2.95 -4.95 -9.27
CA TYR A 55 3.31 -5.08 -7.87
C TYR A 55 4.16 -6.32 -7.62
N HIS A 56 3.74 -7.50 -8.10
CA HIS A 56 4.50 -8.73 -7.94
C HIS A 56 5.88 -8.73 -8.62
N ASN A 57 6.04 -7.94 -9.69
CA ASN A 57 7.35 -7.74 -10.30
C ASN A 57 8.20 -6.75 -9.49
N TRP A 58 7.60 -5.62 -9.08
CA TRP A 58 8.29 -4.58 -8.32
C TRP A 58 8.75 -5.07 -6.94
N ILE A 59 7.91 -5.82 -6.22
CA ILE A 59 8.22 -6.32 -4.87
C ILE A 59 9.37 -7.35 -4.85
N LYS A 60 9.70 -7.96 -6.00
CA LYS A 60 10.88 -8.85 -6.12
C LYS A 60 12.18 -8.08 -6.31
N SER A 61 12.09 -6.85 -6.81
CA SER A 61 13.23 -5.93 -6.97
C SER A 61 13.42 -5.02 -5.76
N CYS A 62 12.59 -5.22 -4.75
CA CYS A 62 12.70 -4.67 -3.42
C CYS A 62 13.22 -5.83 -2.55
#